data_AF-A0A2D0AX45-F1
#
_entry.id   AF-A0A2D0AX45-F1
#
_cell.length_a   1.000
_cell.length_b   1.000
_cell.length_c   1.000
_cell.angle_alpha   90.00
_cell.angle_beta   90.00
_cell.angle_gamma   90.00
#
_symmetry.space_group_name_H-M   'P 1'
#
loop_
_entity.id
_entity.type
_entity.pdbx_description
1 polymer ?
#
loop_
_entity_poly.entity_id
_entity_poly.type
_entity_poly.pdbx_seq_one_letter_code
_entity_poly.pdbx_strand_id
1 'polypeptide(L)'
;MAITAAATLVPFVEGVSRLGGLPDDLILTEYWRTCAYIVFAGMWAMLAVAPRKQRGMWELLLFHKLAVTVQAAFILDVPHALRTLFADGFVSATTIAAYVLCRGWHTWRRGALGPDDNR
;
A
#
# COMPACT_ATOMS: atom_id res chain seq x y z
N MET A 1 -9.79 -5.03 -2.37
CA MET A 1 -8.76 -4.71 -1.36
C MET A 1 -8.25 -5.94 -0.62
N ALA A 2 -9.10 -6.92 -0.26
CA ALA A 2 -8.63 -8.17 0.35
C ALA A 2 -7.58 -8.92 -0.50
N ILE A 3 -7.79 -9.00 -1.83
CA ILE A 3 -6.80 -9.60 -2.75
C ILE A 3 -5.47 -8.83 -2.70
N THR A 4 -5.51 -7.50 -2.70
CA THR A 4 -4.31 -6.65 -2.58
C THR A 4 -3.58 -6.88 -1.26
N ALA A 5 -4.33 -7.01 -0.15
CA ALA A 5 -3.76 -7.33 1.16
C ALA A 5 -3.03 -8.69 1.13
N ALA A 6 -3.69 -9.73 0.62
CA ALA A 6 -3.11 -11.07 0.51
C ALA A 6 -1.89 -11.09 -0.42
N ALA A 7 -1.98 -10.44 -1.59
CA ALA A 7 -0.88 -10.36 -2.55
C ALA A 7 0.36 -9.65 -1.98
N THR A 8 0.17 -8.66 -1.10
CA THR A 8 1.27 -7.93 -0.44
C THR A 8 2.04 -8.80 0.58
N LEU A 9 1.47 -9.94 1.01
CA LEU A 9 2.20 -10.89 1.85
C LEU A 9 3.28 -11.66 1.09
N VAL A 10 3.19 -11.76 -0.24
CA VAL A 10 4.21 -12.41 -1.07
C VAL A 10 5.56 -11.69 -0.97
N PRO A 11 5.68 -10.37 -1.27
CA PRO A 11 6.94 -9.66 -1.12
C PRO A 11 7.42 -9.57 0.33
N PHE A 12 6.53 -9.66 1.33
CA PHE A 12 6.93 -9.80 2.73
C PHE A 12 7.71 -11.10 2.97
N VAL A 13 7.15 -12.25 2.57
CA VAL A 13 7.81 -13.55 2.71
C VAL A 13 9.10 -13.60 1.90
N GLU A 14 9.09 -13.09 0.66
CA GLU A 14 10.29 -12.99 -0.17
C GLU A 14 11.38 -12.15 0.52
N GLY A 15 11.01 -10.99 1.09
CA GLY A 15 11.93 -10.11 1.82
C GLY A 15 12.58 -10.82 3.01
N VAL A 16 11.78 -11.43 3.89
CA VAL A 16 12.28 -12.17 5.06
C VAL A 16 13.25 -13.27 4.64
N SER A 17 12.93 -14.03 3.58
CA SER A 17 13.75 -15.16 3.13
C SER A 17 15.13 -14.76 2.59
N ARG A 18 15.32 -13.50 2.18
CA ARG A 18 16.55 -13.02 1.52
C ARG A 18 17.51 -12.28 2.46
N LEU A 19 17.06 -11.91 3.66
CA LEU A 19 17.85 -11.11 4.60
C LEU A 19 19.22 -11.72 4.93
N GLY A 20 19.30 -13.04 5.09
CA GLY A 20 20.54 -13.74 5.43
C GLY A 20 21.60 -13.78 4.32
N GLY A 21 21.26 -13.35 3.10
CA GLY A 21 22.19 -13.30 1.96
C GLY A 21 22.64 -11.88 1.60
N LEU A 22 22.26 -10.87 2.37
CA LEU A 22 22.59 -9.48 2.09
C LEU A 22 23.89 -9.03 2.78
N PRO A 23 24.63 -8.08 2.18
CA PRO A 23 25.67 -7.32 2.85
C PRO A 23 25.15 -6.62 4.12
N ASP A 24 25.98 -6.55 5.17
CA ASP A 24 25.62 -6.01 6.49
C ASP A 24 25.03 -4.59 6.45
N ASP A 25 25.53 -3.74 5.55
CA ASP A 25 25.08 -2.37 5.36
C ASP A 25 23.66 -2.28 4.75
N LEU A 26 23.17 -3.34 4.12
CA LEU A 26 21.85 -3.41 3.50
C LEU A 26 20.80 -4.10 4.36
N ILE A 27 21.21 -4.92 5.36
CA ILE A 27 20.29 -5.73 6.17
C ILE A 27 19.21 -4.85 6.82
N LEU A 28 19.59 -3.72 7.43
CA LEU A 28 18.63 -2.87 8.12
C LEU A 28 17.64 -2.22 7.15
N THR A 29 18.12 -1.70 6.02
CA THR A 29 17.28 -1.08 4.99
C THR A 29 16.31 -2.08 4.39
N GLU A 30 16.76 -3.30 4.11
CA GLU A 30 15.91 -4.36 3.59
C GLU A 30 14.89 -4.83 4.61
N TYR A 31 15.30 -4.99 5.88
CA TYR A 31 14.40 -5.39 6.95
C TYR A 31 13.31 -4.33 7.16
N TRP A 32 13.67 -3.06 7.18
CA TRP A 32 12.72 -1.95 7.27
C TRP A 32 11.72 -1.98 6.09
N ARG A 33 12.20 -2.17 4.86
CA ARG A 33 11.36 -2.32 3.67
C ARG A 33 10.43 -3.52 3.78
N THR A 34 10.94 -4.65 4.28
CA THR A 34 10.17 -5.88 4.45
C THR A 34 9.04 -5.66 5.44
N CYS A 35 9.32 -5.04 6.60
CA CYS A 35 8.31 -4.69 7.59
C CYS A 35 7.24 -3.72 7.04
N ALA A 36 7.57 -2.87 6.07
CA ALA A 36 6.56 -2.02 5.44
C ALA A 36 5.46 -2.85 4.75
N TYR A 37 5.79 -4.00 4.13
CA TYR A 37 4.80 -4.83 3.44
C TYR A 37 3.69 -5.34 4.37
N ILE A 38 4.01 -5.73 5.62
CA ILE A 38 2.97 -6.22 6.54
C ILE A 38 2.06 -5.09 7.03
N VAL A 39 2.62 -3.89 7.26
CA VAL A 39 1.84 -2.68 7.60
C VAL A 39 0.84 -2.38 6.48
N PHE A 40 1.35 -2.35 5.26
CA PHE A 40 0.58 -2.13 4.05
C PHE A 40 -0.52 -3.17 3.86
N ALA A 41 -0.20 -4.47 4.00
CA ALA A 41 -1.19 -5.54 3.96
C ALA A 41 -2.31 -5.32 4.99
N GLY A 42 -1.96 -4.92 6.20
CA GLY A 42 -2.90 -4.55 7.26
C GLY A 42 -3.81 -3.38 6.86
N MET A 43 -3.25 -2.31 6.29
CA MET A 43 -4.03 -1.15 5.81
C MET A 43 -5.03 -1.55 4.72
N TRP A 44 -4.63 -2.36 3.74
CA TRP A 44 -5.55 -2.89 2.72
C TRP A 44 -6.62 -3.82 3.31
N ALA A 45 -6.28 -4.61 4.33
CA ALA A 45 -7.23 -5.46 5.03
C ALA A 45 -8.27 -4.63 5.79
N MET A 46 -7.86 -3.56 6.49
CA MET A 46 -8.77 -2.63 7.16
C MET A 46 -9.74 -1.98 6.16
N LEU A 47 -9.25 -1.56 4.98
CA LEU A 47 -10.11 -1.06 3.91
C LEU A 47 -11.03 -2.11 3.30
N ALA A 48 -10.62 -3.38 3.29
CA ALA A 48 -11.48 -4.47 2.81
C ALA A 48 -12.66 -4.72 3.76
N VAL A 49 -12.42 -4.65 5.08
CA VAL A 49 -13.43 -4.90 6.10
C VAL A 49 -14.35 -3.69 6.31
N ALA A 50 -13.76 -2.49 6.41
CA ALA A 50 -14.49 -1.28 6.77
C ALA A 50 -14.04 -0.10 5.88
N PRO A 51 -14.38 -0.13 4.58
CA PRO A 51 -13.89 0.83 3.58
C PRO A 51 -14.24 2.29 3.88
N ARG A 52 -15.23 2.56 4.74
CA ARG A 52 -15.68 3.92 5.07
C ARG A 52 -15.40 4.38 6.50
N LYS A 53 -14.69 3.57 7.30
CA LYS A 53 -14.45 3.88 8.72
C LYS A 53 -13.04 4.37 9.02
N GLN A 54 -12.19 4.52 8.00
CA GLN A 54 -10.80 4.92 8.15
C GLN A 54 -10.57 6.19 7.34
N ARG A 55 -10.60 7.35 8.00
CA ARG A 55 -10.44 8.66 7.37
C ARG A 55 -9.00 8.83 6.90
N GLY A 56 -8.81 9.22 5.64
CA GLY A 56 -7.50 9.44 5.03
C GLY A 56 -6.69 8.20 4.65
N MET A 57 -7.16 7.00 5.00
CA MET A 57 -6.48 5.75 4.65
C MET A 57 -6.39 5.55 3.14
N TRP A 58 -7.47 5.87 2.42
CA TRP A 58 -7.49 5.76 0.95
C TRP A 58 -6.48 6.70 0.30
N GLU A 59 -6.53 7.99 0.66
CA GLU A 59 -5.70 9.02 0.08
C GLU A 59 -4.23 8.78 0.38
N LEU A 60 -3.88 8.32 1.59
CA LEU A 60 -2.51 8.02 1.98
C LEU A 60 -1.94 6.84 1.16
N LEU A 61 -2.69 5.74 1.04
CA LEU A 61 -2.27 4.58 0.26
C LEU A 61 -2.10 4.92 -1.22
N LEU A 62 -3.06 5.67 -1.78
CA LEU A 62 -3.01 6.10 -3.17
C LEU A 62 -1.83 7.04 -3.42
N PHE A 63 -1.63 8.04 -2.56
CA PHE A 63 -0.52 8.96 -2.68
C PHE A 63 0.82 8.22 -2.70
N HIS A 64 1.05 7.34 -1.72
CA HIS A 64 2.29 6.56 -1.65
C HIS A 64 2.46 5.67 -2.90
N LYS A 65 1.44 4.89 -3.28
CA LYS A 65 1.56 3.95 -4.40
C LYS A 65 1.73 4.65 -5.73
N LEU A 66 1.06 5.79 -5.94
CA LEU A 66 1.29 6.61 -7.11
C LEU A 66 2.69 7.23 -7.11
N ALA A 67 3.18 7.73 -5.99
CA ALA A 67 4.54 8.28 -5.89
C ALA A 67 5.60 7.23 -6.26
N VAL A 68 5.50 6.01 -5.74
CA VAL A 68 6.42 4.91 -6.07
C VAL A 68 6.28 4.48 -7.55
N THR A 69 5.05 4.39 -8.06
CA THR A 69 4.79 4.06 -9.48
C THR A 69 5.42 5.10 -10.41
N VAL A 70 5.21 6.38 -10.12
CA VAL A 70 5.75 7.50 -10.89
C VAL A 70 7.27 7.51 -10.81
N GLN A 71 7.84 7.33 -9.62
CA GLN A 71 9.29 7.26 -9.46
C GLN A 71 9.87 6.11 -10.31
N ALA A 72 9.29 4.90 -10.25
CA ALA A 72 9.73 3.76 -11.05
C ALA A 72 9.67 4.01 -12.56
N ALA A 73 8.68 4.79 -13.02
CA ALA A 73 8.57 5.19 -14.43
C ALA A 73 9.72 6.12 -14.88
N PHE A 74 10.33 6.87 -13.96
CA PHE A 74 11.46 7.76 -14.26
C PHE A 74 12.83 7.07 -14.21
N ILE A 75 12.94 5.88 -13.61
CA ILE A 75 14.21 5.15 -13.42
C ILE A 75 14.15 3.73 -13.99
N LEU A 76 13.59 3.57 -15.19
CA LEU A 76 13.33 2.26 -15.82
C LEU A 76 14.59 1.41 -16.05
N ASP A 77 15.76 2.05 -16.10
CA ASP A 77 17.08 1.44 -16.23
C ASP A 77 17.58 0.79 -14.93
N VAL A 78 17.00 1.12 -13.79
CA VAL A 78 17.36 0.56 -12.49
C VAL A 78 16.78 -0.85 -12.33
N PRO A 79 17.54 -1.80 -11.74
CA PRO A 79 17.04 -3.14 -11.47
C PRO A 79 15.69 -3.13 -10.74
N HIS A 80 14.78 -3.99 -11.19
CA HIS A 80 13.42 -4.14 -10.65
C HIS A 80 12.47 -2.95 -10.85
N ALA A 81 12.89 -1.82 -11.45
CA ALA A 81 12.03 -0.67 -11.67
C ALA A 81 10.79 -1.03 -12.51
N LEU A 82 10.96 -1.81 -13.59
CA LEU A 82 9.86 -2.25 -14.44
C LEU A 82 8.88 -3.18 -13.69
N ARG A 83 9.37 -4.10 -12.86
CA ARG A 83 8.52 -4.95 -12.01
C ARG A 83 7.74 -4.10 -11.01
N THR A 84 8.41 -3.12 -10.37
CA THR A 84 7.79 -2.19 -9.43
C THR A 84 6.72 -1.34 -10.10
N LEU A 85 7.00 -0.81 -11.29
CA LEU A 85 6.06 -0.01 -12.07
C LEU A 85 4.76 -0.77 -12.33
N PHE A 86 4.85 -2.00 -12.83
CA PHE A 86 3.67 -2.80 -13.11
C PHE A 86 2.94 -3.24 -11.83
N ALA A 87 3.68 -3.68 -10.81
CA ALA A 87 3.08 -4.11 -9.55
C ALA A 87 2.35 -2.96 -8.84
N ASP A 88 3.04 -1.84 -8.60
CA ASP A 88 2.46 -0.71 -7.90
C ASP A 88 1.47 0.08 -8.76
N GLY A 89 1.65 0.08 -10.09
CA GLY A 89 0.65 0.61 -11.03
C GLY A 89 -0.66 -0.18 -10.98
N PHE A 90 -0.59 -1.51 -10.95
CA PHE A 90 -1.78 -2.36 -10.82
C PHE A 90 -2.46 -2.20 -9.46
N VAL A 91 -1.68 -2.15 -8.37
CA VAL A 91 -2.21 -1.88 -7.03
C VAL A 91 -2.86 -0.49 -6.96
N SER A 92 -2.24 0.54 -7.56
CA SER A 92 -2.82 1.87 -7.68
C SER A 92 -4.15 1.84 -8.43
N ALA A 93 -4.19 1.24 -9.62
CA ALA A 93 -5.39 1.16 -10.44
C ALA A 93 -6.55 0.44 -9.73
N THR A 94 -6.28 -0.71 -9.12
CA THR A 94 -7.29 -1.45 -8.35
C THR A 94 -7.74 -0.70 -7.10
N THR A 95 -6.85 0.04 -6.45
CA THR A 95 -7.19 0.89 -5.29
C THR A 95 -8.03 2.09 -5.71
N ILE A 96 -7.75 2.73 -6.86
CA ILE A 96 -8.58 3.80 -7.44
C ILE A 96 -9.98 3.27 -7.77
N ALA A 97 -10.07 2.12 -8.43
CA ALA A 97 -11.36 1.50 -8.73
C ALA A 97 -12.16 1.21 -7.45
N ALA A 98 -11.51 0.64 -6.42
CA ALA A 98 -12.14 0.40 -5.13
C ALA A 98 -12.53 1.71 -4.41
N TYR A 99 -11.69 2.74 -4.47
CA TYR A 99 -11.99 4.06 -3.92
C TYR A 99 -13.28 4.63 -4.52
N VAL A 100 -13.44 4.51 -5.84
CA VAL A 100 -14.63 4.97 -6.55
C VAL A 100 -15.86 4.15 -6.19
N LEU A 101 -15.77 2.82 -6.25
CA LEU A 101 -16.87 1.91 -5.95
C LEU A 101 -17.34 2.01 -4.50
N CYS A 102 -16.40 2.12 -3.56
CA CYS A 102 -16.69 2.30 -2.15
C CYS A 102 -17.05 3.75 -1.80
N ARG A 103 -16.92 4.70 -2.73
CA ARG A 103 -17.06 6.14 -2.49
C ARG A 103 -16.19 6.61 -1.31
N GLY A 104 -14.90 6.26 -1.35
CA GLY A 104 -13.94 6.49 -0.25
C GLY A 104 -13.85 7.95 0.21
N TRP A 105 -14.14 8.92 -0.66
CA TRP A 105 -14.25 10.34 -0.33
C TRP A 105 -15.30 10.64 0.75
N HIS A 106 -16.27 9.76 1.00
CA HIS A 106 -17.25 9.95 2.09
C HIS A 106 -16.64 9.82 3.48
N THR A 107 -15.46 9.20 3.64
CA THR A 107 -14.77 9.11 4.94
C THR A 107 -14.42 10.45 5.57
N TRP A 108 -14.39 11.51 4.76
CA TRP A 108 -14.12 12.89 5.18
C TRP A 108 -15.38 13.66 5.59
N ARG A 109 -16.58 13.10 5.38
CA ARG A 109 -17.82 13.75 5.79
C ARG A 109 -17.98 13.70 7.31
N ARG A 110 -18.54 14.77 7.87
CA ARG A 110 -18.90 14.83 9.30
C ARG A 110 -19.86 13.68 9.64
N GLY A 111 -19.63 13.03 10.77
CA GLY A 111 -20.43 11.89 11.24
C GLY A 111 -20.10 10.56 10.56
N ALA A 112 -19.09 10.49 9.70
CA ALA A 112 -18.71 9.24 9.01
C ALA A 112 -18.09 8.21 9.97
N LEU A 113 -17.45 8.68 11.05
CA LEU A 113 -16.79 7.84 12.04
C LEU A 113 -17.68 7.52 13.26
N GLY A 114 -18.81 8.23 13.45
CA GLY A 114 -19.76 8.02 14.53
C GLY A 114 -20.43 9.31 15.02
N PRO A 115 -21.35 9.22 16.00
CA PRO A 115 -22.10 10.37 16.53
C PRO A 115 -21.23 11.51 17.10
N ASP A 116 -20.02 11.18 17.53
CA ASP A 116 -19.08 12.12 18.17
C ASP A 116 -18.13 12.81 17.17
N ASP A 117 -18.13 12.43 15.89
CA ASP A 117 -17.32 13.02 14.79
C ASP A 117 -17.82 14.41 14.35
N ASN A 118 -18.63 15.04 15.20
CA ASN A 118 -19.29 16.33 14.98
C ASN A 118 -18.66 17.48 15.79
N ARG A 119 -17.66 17.19 16.63
CA ARG A 119 -16.94 18.17 17.46
C ARG A 119 -15.69 18.71 16.77
#